data_AF-A0A8J2FXA5-F1
#
_entry.id   AF-A0A8J2FXA5-F1
#
_cell.length_a   1.000
_cell.length_b   1.000
_cell.length_c   1.000
_cell.angle_alpha   90.00
_cell.angle_beta   90.00
_cell.angle_gamma   90.00
#
_symmetry.space_group_name_H-M   'P 1'
#
loop_
_entity.id
_entity.type
_entity.pdbx_description
1 polymer ?
#
loop_
_entity_poly.entity_id
_entity_poly.type
_entity_poly.pdbx_seq_one_letter_code
_entity_poly.pdbx_strand_id
1 'polypeptide(L)'
;MRLVLTLNAHGKDARFPIHYNEFVQGVIYRNLDEYLAQVFHEEGVRDRKRRLKLFTFSRLLEPCTLTDGWLEPKGPLRPVIASPIVEFLESFACQLVRNRRLHIGSAEFVVESVEVEFQAPYREVVILRVLSPVTVYSTLLTREG
;
A
#
# COMPACT_ATOMS: atom_id res chain seq x y z
N MET A 1 -11.07 -6.88 -4.84
CA MET A 1 -11.44 -6.52 -3.46
C MET A 1 -10.43 -5.51 -2.93
N ARG A 2 -10.72 -4.86 -1.78
CA ARG A 2 -9.72 -4.02 -1.10
C ARG A 2 -9.78 -4.19 0.41
N LEU A 3 -8.62 -4.01 1.04
CA LEU A 3 -8.47 -3.91 2.47
C LEU A 3 -8.34 -2.44 2.86
N VAL A 4 -9.04 -2.05 3.92
CA VAL A 4 -8.89 -0.75 4.57
C VAL A 4 -8.30 -1.02 5.95
N LEU A 5 -7.13 -0.46 6.23
CA LEU A 5 -6.49 -0.60 7.53
C LEU A 5 -6.77 0.63 8.37
N THR A 6 -6.81 0.47 9.69
CA THR A 6 -6.69 1.59 10.63
C THR A 6 -5.40 1.40 11.42
N LEU A 7 -4.47 2.35 11.26
CA LEU A 7 -3.14 2.30 11.85
C LEU A 7 -2.96 3.42 12.86
N ASN A 8 -2.67 3.09 14.11
CA ASN A 8 -2.35 4.07 15.14
C ASN A 8 -0.85 4.19 15.32
N ALA A 9 -0.35 5.42 15.40
CA ALA A 9 1.04 5.67 15.78
C ALA A 9 1.33 5.09 17.17
N HIS A 10 2.44 4.36 17.29
CA HIS A 10 2.94 3.90 18.57
C HIS A 10 3.98 4.91 19.09
N GLY A 11 3.67 5.58 20.20
CA GLY A 11 4.51 6.64 20.77
C GLY A 11 4.16 8.05 20.28
N LYS A 12 4.77 9.06 20.89
CA LYS A 12 4.45 10.48 20.66
C LYS A 12 5.16 11.10 19.44
N ASP A 13 6.24 10.47 18.97
CA ASP A 13 7.13 11.02 17.94
C ASP A 13 7.11 10.21 16.64
N ALA A 14 6.00 9.54 16.34
CA ALA A 14 5.86 8.79 15.11
C ALA A 14 5.90 9.75 13.91
N ARG A 15 6.99 9.68 13.15
CA ARG A 15 7.17 10.44 11.91
C ARG A 15 7.80 9.59 10.82
N PHE A 16 7.40 9.83 9.58
CA PHE A 16 7.93 9.15 8.41
C PHE A 16 8.16 10.16 7.28
N PRO A 17 9.12 9.91 6.36
CA PRO A 17 9.40 10.87 5.31
C PRO A 17 8.26 10.95 4.30
N ILE A 18 8.12 12.09 3.62
CA ILE A 18 7.09 12.30 2.58
C ILE A 18 7.19 11.29 1.43
N HIS A 19 8.39 10.74 1.18
CA HIS A 19 8.65 9.69 0.19
C HIS A 19 8.48 8.28 0.78
N TYR A 20 7.40 8.03 1.52
CA TYR A 20 7.18 6.79 2.26
C TYR A 20 6.79 5.57 1.41
N ASN A 21 6.59 5.73 0.11
CA ASN A 21 6.02 4.69 -0.76
C ASN A 21 6.83 3.38 -0.71
N GLU A 22 8.16 3.48 -0.68
CA GLU A 22 9.04 2.29 -0.58
C GLU A 22 8.89 1.58 0.77
N PHE A 23 8.72 2.33 1.86
CA PHE A 23 8.49 1.75 3.18
C PHE A 23 7.14 1.02 3.24
N VAL A 24 6.08 1.64 2.73
CA VAL A 24 4.75 1.00 2.66
C VAL A 24 4.79 -0.26 1.80
N GLN A 25 5.44 -0.19 0.64
CA GLN A 25 5.64 -1.36 -0.21
C GLN A 25 6.40 -2.47 0.54
N GLY A 26 7.47 -2.13 1.25
CA GLY A 26 8.23 -3.08 2.06
C GLY A 26 7.41 -3.71 3.18
N VAL A 27 6.55 -2.94 3.86
CA VAL A 27 5.60 -3.46 4.86
C VAL A 27 4.68 -4.49 4.26
N ILE A 28 4.11 -4.20 3.08
CA ILE A 28 3.22 -5.14 2.40
C ILE A 28 3.95 -6.45 2.12
N TYR A 29 5.13 -6.42 1.48
CA TYR A 29 5.88 -7.64 1.17
C TYR A 29 6.32 -8.45 2.39
N ARG A 30 6.80 -7.79 3.45
CA ARG A 30 7.24 -8.47 4.68
C ARG A 30 6.11 -9.15 5.45
N ASN A 31 4.86 -8.75 5.18
CA ASN A 31 3.68 -9.31 5.82
C ASN A 31 2.86 -10.17 4.85
N LEU A 32 3.50 -10.74 3.83
CA LEU A 32 2.94 -11.84 3.05
C LEU A 32 3.46 -13.17 3.60
N ASP A 33 2.72 -14.26 3.33
CA ASP A 33 3.24 -15.62 3.47
C ASP A 33 4.51 -15.78 2.63
N GLU A 34 5.51 -16.48 3.14
CA GLU A 34 6.85 -16.56 2.54
C GLU A 34 6.81 -17.16 1.12
N TYR A 35 5.94 -18.13 0.88
CA TYR A 35 5.73 -18.71 -0.45
C TYR A 35 5.08 -17.70 -1.40
N LEU A 36 4.06 -16.98 -0.94
CA LEU A 36 3.39 -15.95 -1.75
C LEU A 36 4.32 -14.75 -1.99
N ALA A 37 5.09 -14.33 -1.00
CA ALA A 37 6.11 -13.30 -1.14
C ALA A 37 7.11 -13.67 -2.23
N GLN A 38 7.59 -14.91 -2.23
CA GLN A 38 8.52 -15.42 -3.24
C GLN A 38 7.86 -15.49 -4.62
N VAL A 39 6.67 -16.07 -4.75
CA VAL A 39 5.94 -16.15 -6.02
C VAL A 39 5.64 -14.75 -6.60
N PHE A 40 5.24 -13.78 -5.77
CA PHE A 40 4.99 -12.41 -6.26
C PHE A 40 6.25 -11.63 -6.58
N HIS A 41 7.35 -11.88 -5.85
CA HIS A 41 8.62 -11.22 -6.09
C HIS A 41 9.35 -11.82 -7.31
N GLU A 42 9.27 -13.14 -7.48
CA GLU A 42 10.00 -13.90 -8.50
C GLU A 42 9.20 -14.16 -9.76
N GLU A 43 7.89 -14.42 -9.67
CA GLU A 43 7.09 -14.75 -10.84
C GLU A 43 6.39 -13.50 -11.38
N GLY A 44 5.62 -12.80 -10.53
CA GLY A 44 4.74 -11.71 -10.96
C GLY A 44 3.80 -12.14 -12.10
N VAL A 45 2.90 -11.26 -12.54
CA VAL A 45 2.23 -11.53 -13.82
C VAL A 45 3.13 -11.08 -14.95
N ARG A 46 3.64 -12.04 -15.73
CA ARG A 46 4.44 -11.75 -16.91
C ARG A 46 3.57 -11.06 -17.96
N ASP A 47 3.83 -9.77 -18.17
CA ASP A 47 3.38 -9.06 -19.36
C ASP A 47 4.60 -8.79 -20.24
N ARG A 48 4.77 -9.64 -21.25
CA ARG A 48 5.94 -9.64 -22.15
C ARG A 48 7.26 -9.73 -21.36
N LYS A 49 8.04 -8.64 -21.31
CA LYS A 49 9.32 -8.53 -20.62
C LYS A 49 9.19 -7.98 -19.19
N ARG A 50 8.00 -7.53 -18.77
CA ARG A 50 7.77 -6.90 -17.47
C ARG A 50 7.09 -7.89 -16.52
N ARG A 51 7.49 -7.85 -15.25
CA ARG A 51 6.80 -8.52 -14.15
C ARG A 51 5.87 -7.50 -13.51
N LEU A 52 4.57 -7.70 -13.66
CA LEU A 52 3.56 -6.86 -13.02
C LEU A 52 3.34 -7.32 -11.59
N LYS A 53 3.44 -6.38 -10.66
CA LYS A 53 2.99 -6.54 -9.27
C LYS A 53 1.50 -6.26 -9.26
N LEU A 54 0.69 -7.31 -9.09
CA LEU A 54 -0.77 -7.20 -9.13
C LEU A 54 -1.34 -6.70 -7.80
N PHE A 55 -0.91 -5.54 -7.32
CA PHE A 55 -1.57 -4.82 -6.24
C PHE A 55 -1.29 -3.33 -6.34
N THR A 56 -2.08 -2.53 -5.62
CA THR A 56 -1.89 -1.09 -5.45
C THR A 56 -2.23 -0.69 -4.02
N PHE A 57 -1.78 0.49 -3.62
CA PHE A 57 -2.10 1.08 -2.33
C PHE A 57 -2.36 2.59 -2.46
N SER A 58 -3.21 3.12 -1.59
CA SER A 58 -3.45 4.56 -1.48
C SER A 58 -2.29 5.30 -0.83
N ARG A 59 -2.37 6.63 -0.78
CA ARG A 59 -1.62 7.38 0.23
C ARG A 59 -1.99 6.91 1.64
N LEU A 60 -1.16 7.23 2.63
CA LEU A 60 -1.56 7.16 4.02
C LEU A 60 -2.63 8.25 4.23
N LEU A 61 -3.90 7.84 4.19
CA LEU A 61 -5.04 8.75 4.33
C LEU A 61 -5.16 9.20 5.80
N GLU A 62 -5.88 10.29 6.04
CA GLU A 62 -6.02 11.01 7.31
C GLU A 62 -4.94 12.11 7.55
N PRO A 63 -5.23 13.12 8.40
CA PRO A 63 -4.40 14.33 8.45
C PRO A 63 -3.03 14.06 9.06
N CYS A 64 -2.00 14.47 8.32
CA CYS A 64 -0.62 14.57 8.78
C CYS A 64 -0.18 16.03 8.71
N THR A 65 0.67 16.44 9.65
CA THR A 65 1.43 17.70 9.51
C THR A 65 2.73 17.41 8.77
N LEU A 66 3.06 18.26 7.80
CA LEU A 66 4.33 18.21 7.08
C LEU A 66 5.28 19.24 7.67
N THR A 67 6.45 18.79 8.13
CA THR A 67 7.53 19.65 8.64
C THR A 67 8.86 19.09 8.17
N ASP A 68 9.65 19.89 7.45
CA ASP A 68 10.99 19.53 6.95
C ASP A 68 11.06 18.19 6.19
N GLY A 69 10.03 17.89 5.39
CA GLY A 69 9.96 16.64 4.62
C GLY A 69 9.50 15.41 5.42
N TRP A 70 9.14 15.59 6.68
CA TRP A 70 8.59 14.56 7.56
C TRP A 70 7.09 14.77 7.77
N LEU A 71 6.35 13.66 7.78
CA LEU A 71 4.93 13.60 8.07
C LEU A 71 4.71 13.07 9.47
N GLU A 72 3.94 13.82 10.26
CA GLU A 72 3.50 13.47 11.60
C GLU A 72 1.99 13.22 11.60
N PRO A 73 1.52 11.99 11.91
CA PRO A 73 0.10 11.70 12.05
C PRO A 73 -0.54 12.56 13.14
N LYS A 74 -1.71 13.15 12.85
CA LYS A 74 -2.55 13.81 13.86
C LYS A 74 -3.70 12.92 14.35
N GLY A 75 -3.74 11.67 13.89
CA GLY A 75 -4.72 10.67 14.24
C GLY A 75 -4.37 9.32 13.59
N PRO A 76 -5.30 8.35 13.60
CA PRO A 76 -5.12 7.09 12.91
C PRO A 76 -4.92 7.31 11.40
N LEU A 77 -4.04 6.55 10.78
CA LEU A 77 -3.86 6.55 9.32
C LEU A 77 -4.70 5.44 8.69
N ARG A 78 -5.27 5.72 7.52
CA ARG A 78 -6.15 4.78 6.82
C ARG A 78 -5.66 4.39 5.43
N PRO A 79 -4.60 3.59 5.29
CA PRO A 79 -4.20 3.08 3.99
C PRO A 79 -5.21 2.06 3.45
N VAL A 80 -5.42 2.12 2.13
CA VAL A 80 -6.24 1.20 1.38
C VAL A 80 -5.34 0.38 0.46
N ILE A 81 -5.40 -0.95 0.57
CA ILE A 81 -4.63 -1.88 -0.25
C ILE A 81 -5.61 -2.65 -1.14
N ALA A 82 -5.37 -2.70 -2.43
CA ALA A 82 -6.24 -3.40 -3.38
C ALA A 82 -5.43 -4.34 -4.26
N SER A 83 -6.00 -5.51 -4.53
CA SER A 83 -5.44 -6.49 -5.47
C SER A 83 -6.58 -7.21 -6.19
N PRO A 84 -6.41 -7.57 -7.47
CA PRO A 84 -7.26 -8.55 -8.13
C PRO A 84 -7.03 -9.98 -7.64
N ILE A 85 -5.96 -10.24 -6.87
CA ILE A 85 -5.64 -11.56 -6.32
C ILE A 85 -6.13 -11.61 -4.88
N VAL A 86 -7.07 -12.50 -4.60
CA VAL A 86 -7.75 -12.58 -3.29
C VAL A 86 -6.80 -13.16 -2.24
N GLU A 87 -6.06 -14.20 -2.61
CA GLU A 87 -5.08 -14.91 -1.78
C GLU A 87 -3.98 -13.97 -1.26
N PHE A 88 -3.61 -12.96 -2.06
CA PHE A 88 -2.68 -11.90 -1.66
C PHE A 88 -3.26 -11.08 -0.50
N LEU A 89 -4.51 -10.63 -0.62
CA LEU A 89 -5.17 -9.83 0.43
C LEU A 89 -5.42 -10.67 1.67
N GLU A 90 -5.83 -11.93 1.52
CA GLU A 90 -6.06 -12.86 2.64
C GLU A 90 -4.77 -13.14 3.41
N SER A 91 -3.67 -13.41 2.69
CA SER A 91 -2.35 -13.62 3.29
C SER A 91 -1.90 -12.38 4.07
N PHE A 92 -1.99 -11.21 3.45
CA PHE A 92 -1.63 -9.95 4.09
C PHE A 92 -2.49 -9.69 5.34
N ALA A 93 -3.81 -9.80 5.23
CA ALA A 93 -4.73 -9.61 6.36
C ALA A 93 -4.45 -10.58 7.51
N CYS A 94 -4.23 -11.87 7.21
CA CYS A 94 -3.91 -12.89 8.21
C CYS A 94 -2.64 -12.53 8.98
N GLN A 95 -1.59 -12.06 8.28
CA GLN A 95 -0.35 -11.67 8.95
C GLN A 95 -0.50 -10.41 9.78
N LEU A 96 -1.26 -9.41 9.33
CA LEU A 96 -1.56 -8.22 10.13
C LEU A 96 -2.33 -8.53 11.41
N VAL A 97 -3.25 -9.50 11.37
CA VAL A 97 -4.03 -9.92 12.55
C VAL A 97 -3.14 -10.65 13.56
N ARG A 98 -2.21 -11.48 13.09
CA ARG A 98 -1.22 -12.21 13.93
C ARG A 98 -0.17 -11.25 14.51
N ASN A 99 0.35 -10.35 13.68
CA ASN A 99 1.40 -9.40 14.01
C ASN A 99 0.87 -7.97 13.79
N ARG A 100 0.27 -7.41 14.83
CA ARG A 100 -0.37 -6.09 14.75
C ARG A 100 0.60 -4.91 14.73
N ARG A 101 1.92 -5.13 14.72
CA ARG A 101 2.93 -4.05 14.72
C ARG A 101 3.57 -3.94 13.34
N LEU A 102 3.63 -2.73 12.82
CA LEU A 102 4.19 -2.40 11.51
C LEU A 102 5.17 -1.25 11.63
N HIS A 103 6.19 -1.23 10.76
CA HIS A 103 7.15 -0.14 10.68
C HIS A 103 7.10 0.54 9.33
N ILE A 104 6.73 1.83 9.31
CA ILE A 104 6.82 2.69 8.12
C ILE A 104 8.04 3.59 8.32
N GLY A 105 9.15 3.24 7.66
CA GLY A 105 10.45 3.82 7.98
C GLY A 105 10.85 3.45 9.41
N SER A 106 11.23 4.45 10.21
CA SER A 106 11.52 4.27 11.63
C SER A 106 10.29 4.34 12.54
N ALA A 107 9.14 4.81 12.03
CA ALA A 107 7.93 4.97 12.83
C ALA A 107 7.20 3.63 12.99
N GLU A 108 6.85 3.30 14.23
CA GLU A 108 6.05 2.13 14.56
C GLU A 108 4.55 2.47 14.59
N PHE A 109 3.76 1.57 14.05
CA PHE A 109 2.31 1.64 14.00
C PHE A 109 1.69 0.35 14.53
N VAL A 110 0.54 0.48 15.18
CA VAL A 110 -0.31 -0.63 15.61
C VAL A 110 -1.53 -0.71 14.71
N VAL A 111 -1.79 -1.90 14.17
CA VAL A 111 -3.01 -2.22 13.42
C VAL A 111 -4.17 -2.34 14.40
N GLU A 112 -5.10 -1.41 14.31
CA GLU A 112 -6.35 -1.41 15.07
C GLU A 112 -7.42 -2.24 14.37
N SER A 113 -7.62 -2.01 13.07
CA SER A 113 -8.60 -2.74 12.25
C SER A 113 -8.03 -3.12 10.89
N VAL A 114 -8.56 -4.23 10.37
CA VAL A 114 -8.40 -4.68 8.98
C VAL A 114 -9.81 -4.94 8.46
N GLU A 115 -10.28 -4.08 7.59
CA GLU A 115 -11.64 -4.12 7.03
C GLU A 115 -11.59 -4.57 5.57
N VAL A 116 -12.49 -5.47 5.18
CA VAL A 116 -12.65 -5.90 3.79
C VAL A 116 -13.78 -5.11 3.17
N GLU A 117 -13.49 -4.41 2.08
CA GLU A 117 -14.51 -3.76 1.27
C GLU A 117 -14.71 -4.51 -0.05
N PHE A 118 -15.97 -4.87 -0.30
CA PHE A 118 -16.38 -5.53 -1.53
C PHE A 118 -16.31 -4.59 -2.73
N GLN A 119 -16.07 -5.17 -3.90
CA GLN A 119 -16.02 -4.43 -5.13
C GLN A 119 -17.41 -3.94 -5.51
N ALA A 120 -17.53 -2.67 -5.90
CA ALA A 120 -18.76 -2.15 -6.45
C ALA A 120 -19.12 -2.92 -7.74
N PRO A 121 -20.42 -3.14 -8.02
CA PRO A 121 -20.84 -3.79 -9.25
C PRO A 121 -20.35 -3.00 -10.46
N TYR A 122 -20.04 -3.72 -11.54
CA TYR A 122 -19.59 -3.12 -12.79
C TYR A 122 -20.62 -2.13 -13.33
N ARG A 123 -20.12 -1.01 -13.87
CA ARG A 123 -20.89 0.00 -14.60
C ARG A 123 -20.06 0.47 -15.77
N GLU A 124 -20.71 0.75 -16.90
CA GLU A 124 -20.04 1.22 -18.12
C GLU A 124 -19.35 2.58 -17.92
N VAL A 125 -20.02 3.51 -17.23
CA VAL A 125 -19.47 4.84 -16.91
C VAL A 125 -19.44 5.01 -15.40
N VAL A 126 -18.27 5.40 -14.89
CA VAL A 126 -18.04 5.67 -13.47
C VAL A 126 -17.19 6.93 -13.29
N ILE A 127 -17.50 7.69 -12.24
CA ILE A 127 -16.64 8.78 -11.78
C ILE A 127 -15.69 8.19 -10.73
N LEU A 128 -14.39 8.33 -10.95
CA LEU A 128 -13.36 7.82 -10.06
C LEU A 128 -12.69 8.96 -9.29
N ARG A 129 -12.41 8.71 -8.01
CA ARG A 129 -11.51 9.52 -7.19
C ARG A 129 -10.26 8.71 -6.89
N VAL A 130 -9.11 9.21 -7.30
CA VAL A 130 -7.83 8.54 -7.05
C VAL A 130 -7.41 8.69 -5.59
N LEU A 131 -7.03 7.57 -4.94
CA LEU A 131 -6.55 7.55 -3.55
C LEU A 131 -5.02 7.70 -3.45
N SER A 132 -4.32 7.49 -4.57
CA SER A 132 -2.89 7.74 -4.78
C SER A 132 -2.69 8.37 -6.16
N PRO A 133 -1.59 9.11 -6.39
CA PRO A 133 -1.29 9.68 -7.70
C PRO A 133 -1.18 8.62 -8.80
N VAL A 134 -1.67 8.94 -10.00
CA VAL A 134 -1.51 8.10 -11.20
C VAL A 134 -0.21 8.50 -11.88
N THR A 135 0.69 7.54 -12.09
CA THR A 135 1.96 7.76 -12.78
C THR A 135 1.92 7.16 -14.17
N VAL A 136 2.12 8.00 -15.19
CA VAL A 136 2.27 7.60 -16.59
C VAL A 136 3.60 8.13 -17.08
N TYR A 137 4.40 7.27 -17.71
CA TYR A 137 5.70 7.64 -18.25
C TYR A 137 5.95 6.93 -19.58
N SER A 138 6.74 7.59 -20.44
CA SER A 138 7.29 6.98 -21.65
C SER A 138 8.81 6.98 -21.54
N THR A 139 9.44 5.95 -22.07
CA THR A 139 10.89 5.95 -22.27
C THR A 139 11.16 6.74 -23.53
N LEU A 140 11.91 7.84 -23.43
CA LEU A 140 12.42 8.54 -24.62
C LEU A 140 13.39 7.59 -25.31
N LEU A 141 13.14 7.30 -26.58
CA LEU A 141 13.96 6.36 -27.37
C LEU A 141 15.04 7.10 -28.15
N THR A 142 14.92 8.43 -28.28
CA THR A 142 15.89 9.29 -28.96
C THR A 142 16.18 10.54 -28.15
N ARG A 143 17.24 11.28 -28.51
CA ARG A 143 17.56 12.59 -27.89
C ARG A 143 16.50 13.66 -28.13
N GLU A 144 15.63 13.47 -29.12
CA GLU A 144 14.55 14.41 -29.47
C GLU A 144 13.20 14.03 -28.86
N GLY A 145 13.13 12.87 -28.19
CA GLY A 145 11.90 12.27 -27.65
C GLY A 145 11.61 10.92 -28.27
#